data_AF-A0A945K646-F1
#
_entry.id   AF-A0A945K646-F1
#
_cell.length_a   1.000
_cell.length_b   1.000
_cell.length_c   1.000
_cell.angle_alpha   90.00
_cell.angle_beta   90.00
_cell.angle_gamma   90.00
#
_symmetry.space_group_name_H-M   'P 1'
#
loop_
_entity.id
_entity.type
_entity.pdbx_description
1 polymer ?
#
loop_
_entity_poly.entity_id
_entity_poly.type
_entity_poly.pdbx_seq_one_letter_code
_entity_poly.pdbx_strand_id
1 'polypeptide(L)' 'MTTSLYVCDEDVDTRFSFAVSAGAEIAIALREEDHGGKSFSCRDLEGHLWTFGSYNPWRP' A
#
# COMPACT_ATOMS: atom_id res chain seq x y z
N MET A 1 17.37 -6.05 -10.40
CA MET A 1 16.77 -6.38 -9.09
C MET A 1 15.63 -5.41 -8.88
N THR A 2 14.39 -5.87 -8.73
CA THR A 2 13.26 -4.99 -8.46
C THR A 2 13.17 -4.78 -6.95
N THR A 3 13.49 -3.58 -6.48
CA THR A 3 13.35 -3.21 -5.07
C THR A 3 11.92 -2.73 -4.85
N SER A 4 11.20 -3.38 -3.94
CA SER A 4 9.86 -2.97 -3.51
C SER A 4 9.90 -2.58 -2.05
N LEU A 5 9.32 -1.44 -1.71
CA LEU A 5 9.26 -0.91 -0.35
C LEU A 5 7.91 -1.27 0.29
N TYR A 6 7.97 -1.79 1.51
CA TYR A 6 6.77 -2.08 2.31
C TYR A 6 6.62 -1.06 3.43
N VAL A 7 5.47 -0.41 3.49
CA VAL A 7 5.11 0.56 4.53
C VAL A 7 3.94 0.00 5.33
N CYS A 8 4.18 -0.22 6.62
CA CYS A 8 3.14 -0.59 7.57
C CYS A 8 2.47 0.69 8.08
N ASP A 9 1.19 0.90 7.75
CA ASP A 9 0.44 2.09 8.16
C ASP A 9 -0.95 1.62 8.63
N GLU A 10 -1.45 2.17 9.73
CA GLU A 10 -2.79 1.86 10.23
C GLU A 10 -3.88 2.47 9.34
N ASP A 11 -3.56 3.55 8.63
CA ASP A 11 -4.46 4.37 7.81
C ASP A 11 -4.21 4.15 6.30
N VAL A 12 -4.29 2.88 5.89
CA VAL A 12 -4.04 2.45 4.50
C VAL A 12 -5.02 3.12 3.52
N ASP A 13 -6.26 3.38 3.93
CA ASP A 13 -7.25 4.06 3.09
C ASP A 13 -6.90 5.54 2.86
N THR A 14 -6.42 6.24 3.88
CA THR A 14 -5.92 7.62 3.74
C THR A 14 -4.75 7.67 2.75
N ARG A 15 -3.82 6.71 2.83
CA ARG A 15 -2.70 6.59 1.89
C ARG A 15 -3.15 6.26 0.47
N PHE A 16 -4.13 5.39 0.31
CA PHE A 16 -4.71 5.05 -0.99
C PHE A 16 -5.39 6.28 -1.62
N SER A 17 -6.20 7.00 -0.86
CA SER A 17 -6.86 8.23 -1.31
C SER A 17 -5.83 9.30 -1.72
N PHE A 18 -4.77 9.45 -0.94
CA PHE A 18 -3.67 10.35 -1.28
C PHE A 18 -2.96 9.92 -2.58
N ALA A 19 -2.65 8.63 -2.75
CA ALA A 19 -2.02 8.11 -3.95
C ALA A 19 -2.89 8.34 -5.21
N VAL A 20 -4.19 8.09 -5.10
CA VAL A 20 -5.16 8.35 -6.18
C VAL A 20 -5.23 9.84 -6.50
N SER A 21 -5.33 10.70 -5.47
CA SER A 21 -5.39 12.16 -5.67
C SER A 21 -4.08 12.74 -6.21
N ALA A 22 -2.94 12.12 -5.90
CA ALA A 22 -1.63 12.49 -6.43
C ALA A 22 -1.42 12.02 -7.88
N GLY A 23 -2.33 11.19 -8.42
CA GLY A 23 -2.19 10.62 -9.75
C GLY A 23 -1.17 9.48 -9.83
N ALA A 24 -0.85 8.84 -8.70
CA ALA A 24 0.03 7.67 -8.68
C ALA A 24 -0.64 6.48 -9.40
N GLU A 25 0.17 5.67 -10.10
CA GLU A 25 -0.34 4.49 -10.78
C GLU A 25 -0.63 3.39 -9.75
N ILE A 26 -1.92 3.10 -9.51
CA ILE A 26 -2.32 2.02 -8.62
C ILE A 26 -2.10 0.68 -9.34
N ALA A 27 -1.06 -0.05 -8.92
CA ALA A 27 -0.74 -1.38 -9.46
C ALA A 27 -1.64 -2.47 -8.86
N ILE A 28 -1.96 -2.35 -7.58
CA ILE A 28 -2.88 -3.23 -6.85
C ILE A 28 -3.83 -2.33 -6.07
N ALA A 29 -5.13 -2.43 -6.37
CA ALA A 29 -6.16 -1.69 -5.65
C ALA A 29 -6.21 -2.10 -4.18
N LEU A 30 -6.71 -1.19 -3.32
CA LEU A 30 -6.96 -1.47 -1.92
C LEU A 30 -7.82 -2.72 -1.78
N ARG A 31 -7.24 -3.77 -1.20
CA ARG A 31 -7.94 -5.02 -0.88
C ARG A 31 -7.90 -5.26 0.61
N GLU A 32 -9.00 -5.81 1.11
CA GLU A 32 -9.09 -6.30 2.48
C GLU A 32 -8.59 -7.75 2.48
N GLU A 33 -7.64 -8.07 3.35
CA GLU A 33 -7.09 -9.42 3.44
C GLU A 33 -7.87 -10.23 4.48
N ASP A 34 -8.13 -11.50 4.16
CA ASP A 34 -9.05 -12.40 4.88
C ASP A 34 -8.66 -12.61 6.36
N HIS A 35 -7.37 -12.44 6.67
CA HIS A 35 -6.77 -12.54 8.00
C HIS A 35 -6.83 -11.23 8.81
N GLY A 36 -7.52 -10.22 8.30
CA GLY A 36 -7.63 -8.90 8.91
C GLY A 36 -6.51 -7.96 8.46
N GLY A 37 -6.91 -6.80 7.95
CA GLY A 37 -6.00 -5.78 7.43
C GLY A 37 -6.36 -5.38 6.00
N LYS A 38 -5.79 -4.27 5.56
CA LYS A 38 -5.94 -3.77 4.18
C LYS A 38 -4.56 -3.57 3.59
N SER A 39 -4.41 -3.87 2.31
CA SER A 39 -3.18 -3.60 1.59
C SER A 39 -3.46 -3.07 0.18
N PHE A 40 -2.58 -2.21 -0.32
CA PHE A 40 -2.57 -1.76 -1.71
C PHE A 40 -1.14 -1.55 -2.20
N SER A 41 -0.95 -1.51 -3.51
CA SER A 41 0.34 -1.20 -4.10
C SER A 41 0.20 -0.14 -5.19
N CYS A 42 1.13 0.82 -5.20
CA CYS A 42 1.21 1.83 -6.24
C CYS A 42 2.63 1.97 -6.77
N ARG A 43 2.74 2.51 -7.98
CA ARG A 43 4.00 2.91 -8.58
C ARG A 43 4.14 4.42 -8.48
N ASP A 44 5.32 4.83 -8.01
CA ASP A 44 5.76 6.21 -8.12
C ASP A 44 6.17 6.54 -9.57
N LEU A 45 6.32 7.82 -9.88
CA LEU A 45 6.80 8.36 -11.16
C LEU A 45 8.17 7.80 -11.57
N GLU A 46 9.01 7.39 -10.62
CA GLU A 46 10.28 6.71 -10.91
C GLU A 46 10.13 5.22 -11.28
N GLY A 47 8.91 4.68 -11.23
CA GLY A 47 8.63 3.26 -11.49
C GLY A 47 8.87 2.34 -10.28
N HIS A 48 9.13 2.92 -9.11
CA HIS A 48 9.30 2.17 -7.86
C HIS A 48 7.95 1.62 -7.37
N LEU A 49 7.92 0.33 -7.03
CA LEU A 49 6.73 -0.31 -6.46
C LEU A 49 6.69 -0.12 -4.95
N TRP A 50 5.67 0.58 -4.49
CA TRP A 50 5.36 0.77 -3.09
C TRP A 50 4.19 -0.13 -2.71
N THR A 51 4.32 -0.82 -1.58
CA THR A 51 3.24 -1.63 -1.01
C THR A 51 2.94 -1.11 0.38
N PHE A 52 1.69 -0.77 0.61
CA PHE A 52 1.18 -0.29 1.88
C PHE A 52 0.27 -1.35 2.45
N GLY A 53 0.43 -1.64 3.74
CA GLY A 53 -0.39 -2.63 4.43
C GLY A 53 -0.62 -2.27 5.88
N SER A 54 -1.81 -2.60 6.39
CA SER A 54 -2.17 -2.48 7.80
C SER A 54 -1.78 -3.73 8.59
N TYR A 55 -1.16 -4.70 7.92
CA TYR A 55 -0.72 -5.93 8.53
C TYR A 55 0.44 -5.65 9.48
N ASN A 56 0.12 -5.64 10.78
CA ASN A 56 1.10 -5.57 11.85
C ASN A 56 1.28 -6.99 12.44
N PRO A 57 2.37 -7.71 12.09
CA PRO A 57 2.65 -9.04 12.62
C PRO A 57 2.97 -9.05 14.13
N TRP A 58 3.03 -7.88 14.77
CA TRP A 58 3.34 -7.70 16.19
C TRP A 58 2.15 -7.18 17.01
N ARG A 59 0.93 -7.10 16.44
CA ARG A 59 -0.26 -6.92 17.26
C ARG A 59 -0.49 -8.21 18.08
N PRO A 60 -0.65 -8.12 19.42
CA PRO A 60 -0.89 -9.28 20.28
C PRO A 60 -2.25 -9.95 20.02
#